data_AF-A0A822AMW8-F1
#
_entry.id   AF-A0A822AMW8-F1
#
_cell.length_a   1.000
_cell.length_b   1.000
_cell.length_c   1.000
_cell.angle_alpha   90.00
_cell.angle_beta   90.00
_cell.angle_gamma   90.00
#
_symmetry.space_group_name_H-M   'P 1'
#
loop_
_entity.id
_entity.type
_entity.pdbx_description
1 polymer ?
#
loop_
_entity_poly.entity_id
_entity_poly.type
_entity_poly.pdbx_seq_one_letter_code
_entity_poly.pdbx_strand_id
1 'polypeptide(L)'
;MIFGKGNISSGFIAYTIVGLFVLGCNCNKQFGSVSNISTTPSNTPKTFSNTETPTTTTPTYTKSDASKGVAASEAESQDIAKTTLLDFNDAIQSADFTTFYGNVAKAWQKQTSPDKMKALFQAFIDGRANMSQIKSLDAKFTTPPSIETTIGLKTLVLRGEYATTSIPTTFELKYVAEGKDWKLIAIKVYTAIKKNYGVPTPRGIVARTPEEAEQAAVELGTSVVVVKAQIHAGGRGKGGGVKLAKSPAEAKELASQILGMNLITHQTGPEGQIVKTLLIEEGLPIDKEFYLGITLDRQTGRNVFMASQAGGMDIEKVAEETPELILKETIDPSVGLRPFQARKLAFGLGIPAELIGQAAKFMLSLYDAYENIDASLVEINPFLLTKDNRLIALDAKVTFDDNAMYRHKDFAPMRDLDEEEPLEIEASKFDLNYIKLDGNIGCMVNGAGLAMATMDIIKLHGGEPANFLDVGGGASQERVEQALRILLADTNVKAVLVNIFGGIVRTDMVARGVVAAGKNLNISIPVVVRLEGTNVEEGNRVIAESGMSFIVANGMSDAAEKVVAAAIG
;
A
#
# COMPACT_ATOMS: atom_id res chain seq x y z
N MET A 1 11.97 -15.34 -28.19
CA MET A 1 12.54 -14.52 -27.09
C MET A 1 12.40 -13.05 -27.49
N ILE A 2 11.19 -12.51 -27.39
CA ILE A 2 10.90 -11.09 -27.55
C ILE A 2 10.19 -10.69 -26.27
N PHE A 3 10.97 -10.49 -25.20
CA PHE A 3 10.52 -9.76 -24.02
C PHE A 3 11.48 -8.60 -23.87
N GLY A 4 11.25 -7.58 -24.70
CA GLY A 4 11.76 -6.24 -24.43
C GLY A 4 10.85 -5.64 -23.37
N LYS A 5 11.41 -5.37 -22.19
CA LYS A 5 11.02 -4.29 -21.26
C LYS A 5 9.52 -3.97 -21.11
N GLY A 6 8.66 -4.98 -21.01
CA GLY A 6 7.27 -4.83 -20.59
C GLY A 6 7.05 -5.65 -19.34
N ASN A 7 6.95 -5.00 -18.18
CA ASN A 7 6.56 -5.67 -16.95
C ASN A 7 5.16 -6.27 -17.15
N ILE A 8 5.04 -7.58 -16.95
CA ILE A 8 3.76 -8.26 -16.83
C ILE A 8 3.03 -7.61 -15.65
N SER A 9 1.78 -7.21 -15.90
CA SER A 9 0.87 -6.52 -14.98
C SER A 9 1.10 -6.90 -13.52
N SER A 10 1.74 -6.00 -12.80
CA SER A 10 1.67 -5.90 -11.35
C SER A 10 1.53 -4.42 -11.09
N GLY A 11 0.43 -4.02 -10.45
CA GLY A 11 0.21 -2.63 -10.08
C GLY A 11 1.39 -2.19 -9.22
N PHE A 12 2.33 -1.47 -9.82
CA PHE A 12 3.43 -0.89 -9.06
C PHE A 12 2.79 0.13 -8.13
N ILE A 13 3.16 0.08 -6.87
CA ILE A 13 2.81 1.09 -5.89
C ILE A 13 4.17 1.65 -5.43
N ALA A 14 4.67 2.69 -6.08
CA ALA A 14 5.88 3.36 -5.63
C ALA A 14 5.50 4.47 -4.66
N TYR A 15 5.23 4.12 -3.40
CA TYR A 15 5.30 5.13 -2.34
C TYR A 15 6.76 5.40 -2.02
N THR A 16 7.11 6.67 -1.86
CA THR A 16 8.29 6.95 -1.06
C THR A 16 8.06 6.41 0.35
N ILE A 17 8.96 5.52 0.75
CA ILE A 17 9.35 5.04 2.09
C ILE A 17 8.57 5.54 3.32
N VAL A 18 8.36 6.85 3.43
CA VAL A 18 7.61 7.47 4.55
C VAL A 18 6.16 7.00 4.57
N GLY A 19 5.65 6.50 3.44
CA GLY A 19 4.40 5.77 3.33
C GLY A 19 4.53 4.37 3.90
N LEU A 20 5.00 3.39 3.13
CA LEU A 20 4.86 1.96 3.45
C LEU A 20 5.39 1.46 4.81
N PHE A 21 6.54 1.93 5.29
CA PHE A 21 7.11 1.46 6.57
C PHE A 21 6.47 2.12 7.80
N VAL A 22 5.70 3.18 7.57
CA VAL A 22 4.97 4.00 8.55
C VAL A 22 3.45 3.80 8.44
N LEU A 23 2.97 3.50 7.23
CA LEU A 23 1.62 3.17 6.79
C LEU A 23 1.53 1.65 6.64
N GLY A 24 1.81 0.93 7.72
CA GLY A 24 1.54 -0.51 7.72
C GLY A 24 0.06 -0.82 7.68
N CYS A 25 -0.20 -2.12 7.56
CA CYS A 25 -1.52 -2.69 7.44
C CYS A 25 -2.46 -2.23 8.57
N ASN A 26 -3.69 -1.84 8.22
CA ASN A 26 -4.76 -1.56 9.17
C ASN A 26 -5.12 -2.87 9.89
N CYS A 27 -4.40 -3.17 10.95
CA CYS A 27 -4.80 -4.24 11.86
C CYS A 27 -6.03 -3.75 12.63
N ASN A 28 -7.20 -4.31 12.32
CA ASN A 28 -8.37 -4.19 13.18
C ASN A 28 -8.09 -4.97 14.47
N LYS A 29 -7.57 -4.28 15.47
CA LYS A 29 -7.04 -4.91 16.68
C LYS A 29 -7.55 -4.16 17.91
N GLN A 30 -8.30 -4.88 18.72
CA GLN A 30 -8.96 -4.41 19.94
C GLN A 30 -7.89 -4.22 21.04
N PHE A 31 -7.39 -2.99 21.23
CA PHE A 31 -6.41 -2.71 22.30
C PHE A 31 -6.77 -1.43 23.05
N GLY A 32 -6.85 -1.52 24.38
CA GLY A 32 -7.14 -0.40 25.28
C GLY A 32 -8.49 -0.54 25.99
N SER A 33 -8.51 -1.32 27.07
CA SER A 33 -9.60 -1.32 28.05
C SER A 33 -8.98 -1.19 29.44
N VAL A 34 -9.15 -0.04 30.08
CA VAL A 34 -8.90 0.11 31.51
C VAL A 34 -10.24 0.40 32.18
N SER A 35 -10.74 -0.55 32.96
CA SER A 35 -11.89 -0.35 33.83
C SER A 35 -11.55 -0.92 35.20
N ASN A 36 -11.67 -0.12 36.26
CA ASN A 36 -11.52 -0.62 37.62
C ASN A 36 -12.85 -0.62 38.36
N ILE A 37 -13.60 -1.70 38.15
CA ILE A 37 -14.48 -2.27 39.16
C ILE A 37 -14.24 -3.78 39.17
N SER A 38 -13.59 -4.25 40.23
CA SER A 38 -13.27 -5.65 40.45
C SER A 38 -14.55 -6.48 40.65
N THR A 39 -14.70 -7.55 39.87
CA THR A 39 -15.53 -8.71 40.22
C THR A 39 -14.90 -9.99 39.66
N THR A 40 -14.41 -10.87 40.53
CA THR A 40 -14.19 -12.29 40.20
C THR A 40 -14.78 -13.17 41.31
N PRO A 41 -15.44 -14.28 40.94
CA PRO A 41 -15.33 -15.53 41.68
C PRO A 41 -14.44 -16.52 40.90
N SER A 42 -13.63 -17.22 41.66
CA SER A 42 -12.62 -18.20 41.29
C SER A 42 -13.15 -19.47 40.61
N ASN A 43 -12.35 -20.06 39.71
CA ASN A 43 -11.99 -21.48 39.74
C ASN A 43 -10.62 -21.70 39.06
N THR A 44 -9.70 -22.28 39.83
CA THR A 44 -8.27 -22.59 39.59
C THR A 44 -8.06 -23.89 38.75
N PRO A 45 -6.83 -24.39 38.45
CA PRO A 45 -5.47 -23.96 38.88
C PRO A 45 -4.39 -23.90 37.77
N LYS A 46 -3.34 -23.09 37.99
CA LYS A 46 -1.94 -23.56 37.89
C LYS A 46 -0.99 -22.60 38.63
N THR A 47 -0.47 -23.18 39.70
CA THR A 47 0.64 -22.83 40.59
C THR A 47 1.74 -21.95 39.98
N PHE A 48 2.08 -20.84 40.65
CA PHE A 48 3.47 -20.53 41.02
C PHE A 48 3.48 -19.74 42.33
N SER A 49 4.29 -20.23 43.27
CA SER A 49 4.59 -19.64 44.56
C SER A 49 5.50 -18.43 44.38
N ASN A 50 5.18 -17.31 45.01
CA ASN A 50 6.07 -16.73 46.02
C ASN A 50 5.37 -15.63 46.82
N THR A 51 5.70 -15.67 48.10
CA THR A 51 5.28 -14.86 49.22
C THR A 51 5.60 -13.38 49.05
N GLU A 52 4.58 -12.53 49.13
CA GLU A 52 4.62 -11.23 49.82
C GLU A 52 3.18 -10.72 49.97
N THR A 53 2.76 -10.47 51.21
CA THR A 53 1.41 -10.05 51.58
C THR A 53 1.27 -8.54 51.40
N PRO A 54 0.38 -7.99 50.56
CA PRO A 54 0.01 -6.58 50.64
C PRO A 54 -1.24 -6.46 51.50
N THR A 55 -1.11 -5.70 52.58
CA THR A 55 -2.16 -5.21 53.46
C THR A 55 -3.33 -4.60 52.68
N THR A 56 -4.51 -5.20 52.80
CA THR A 56 -5.78 -4.63 52.33
C THR A 56 -6.14 -3.42 53.18
N THR A 57 -5.93 -2.22 52.66
CA THR A 57 -6.58 -1.01 53.17
C THR A 57 -7.59 -0.52 52.13
N THR A 58 -8.86 -0.78 52.41
CA THR A 58 -9.99 -0.23 51.65
C THR A 58 -10.08 1.27 51.95
N PRO A 59 -10.01 2.17 50.95
CA PRO A 59 -10.23 3.59 51.22
C PRO A 59 -11.72 3.85 51.42
N THR A 60 -12.09 4.30 52.62
CA THR A 60 -13.40 4.86 52.95
C THR A 60 -13.52 6.26 52.35
N TYR A 61 -14.54 6.50 51.53
CA TYR A 61 -14.89 7.84 51.04
C TYR A 61 -15.85 8.52 52.02
N THR A 62 -15.42 9.63 52.59
CA THR A 62 -16.30 10.59 53.30
C THR A 62 -17.08 11.43 52.28
N LYS A 63 -18.37 11.62 52.56
CA LYS A 63 -19.30 12.45 51.77
C LYS A 63 -18.90 13.93 51.85
N SER A 64 -18.19 14.46 50.85
CA SER A 64 -18.28 15.88 50.45
C SER A 64 -17.64 16.06 49.08
N ASP A 65 -18.28 16.86 48.22
CA ASP A 65 -17.87 17.32 46.87
C ASP A 65 -18.64 16.75 45.66
N ALA A 66 -19.90 16.35 45.84
CA ALA A 66 -20.82 16.09 44.73
C ALA A 66 -21.61 17.35 44.35
N SER A 67 -21.11 18.17 43.42
CA SER A 67 -21.88 19.29 42.85
C SER A 67 -22.39 19.05 41.41
N LYS A 68 -21.94 18.00 40.70
CA LYS A 68 -22.54 17.55 39.43
C LYS A 68 -23.35 16.27 39.64
N GLY A 69 -24.65 16.44 39.83
CA GLY A 69 -25.64 15.35 39.91
C GLY A 69 -26.47 15.14 38.64
N VAL A 70 -26.22 15.95 37.61
CA VAL A 70 -26.99 16.01 36.35
C VAL A 70 -26.05 15.64 35.19
N ALA A 71 -26.57 14.90 34.20
CA ALA A 71 -25.81 14.57 32.98
C ALA A 71 -25.34 15.84 32.27
N ALA A 72 -24.12 15.84 31.74
CA ALA A 72 -23.59 16.94 30.94
C ALA A 72 -24.51 17.22 29.75
N SER A 73 -24.61 18.49 29.32
CA SER A 73 -25.32 18.80 28.07
C SER A 73 -24.65 18.10 26.89
N GLU A 74 -25.36 17.94 25.78
CA GLU A 74 -24.77 17.32 24.58
C GLU A 74 -23.57 18.14 24.06
N ALA A 75 -23.66 19.47 24.07
CA ALA A 75 -22.55 20.36 23.70
C ALA A 75 -21.35 20.24 24.65
N GLU A 76 -21.58 20.17 25.97
CA GLU A 76 -20.52 19.92 26.97
C GLU A 76 -19.91 18.52 26.76
N SER A 77 -20.72 17.52 26.40
CA SER A 77 -20.25 16.16 26.14
C SER A 77 -19.40 16.08 24.86
N GLN A 78 -19.75 16.82 23.81
CA GLN A 78 -18.95 16.95 22.59
C GLN A 78 -17.56 17.51 22.90
N ASP A 79 -17.52 18.64 23.62
CA ASP A 79 -16.27 19.33 23.96
C ASP A 79 -15.35 18.49 24.84
N ILE A 80 -15.89 17.83 25.87
CA ILE A 80 -15.15 16.93 26.76
C ILE A 80 -14.56 15.75 25.98
N ALA A 81 -15.35 15.08 25.15
CA ALA A 81 -14.89 13.93 24.37
C ALA A 81 -13.82 14.34 23.35
N LYS A 82 -14.03 15.46 22.63
CA LYS A 82 -13.10 16.00 21.64
C LYS A 82 -11.76 16.37 22.27
N THR A 83 -11.78 17.16 23.34
CA THR A 83 -10.57 17.58 24.06
C THR A 83 -9.81 16.38 24.61
N THR A 84 -10.49 15.41 25.23
CA THR A 84 -9.85 14.21 25.77
C THR A 84 -9.13 13.39 24.71
N LEU A 85 -9.76 13.19 23.55
CA LEU A 85 -9.19 12.40 22.47
C LEU A 85 -8.03 13.14 21.76
N LEU A 86 -8.07 14.47 21.70
CA LEU A 86 -6.97 15.28 21.18
C LEU A 86 -5.77 15.29 22.15
N ASP A 87 -6.00 15.43 23.46
CA ASP A 87 -4.93 15.30 24.46
C ASP A 87 -4.30 13.90 24.43
N PHE A 88 -5.12 12.86 24.25
CA PHE A 88 -4.64 11.49 24.08
C PHE A 88 -3.84 11.32 22.79
N ASN A 89 -4.29 11.92 21.68
CA ASN A 89 -3.57 11.96 20.42
C ASN A 89 -2.18 12.61 20.59
N ASP A 90 -2.11 13.76 21.24
CA ASP A 90 -0.85 14.49 21.41
C ASP A 90 0.15 13.69 22.27
N ALA A 91 -0.34 12.97 23.29
CA ALA A 91 0.47 12.05 24.08
C ALA A 91 1.01 10.86 23.25
N ILE A 92 0.20 10.34 22.33
CA ILE A 92 0.63 9.29 21.38
C ILE A 92 1.70 9.82 20.43
N GLN A 93 1.47 10.99 19.81
CA GLN A 93 2.36 11.58 18.81
C GLN A 93 3.73 11.96 19.40
N SER A 94 3.74 12.47 20.64
CA SER A 94 4.98 12.84 21.35
C SER A 94 5.65 11.66 22.07
N ALA A 95 4.96 10.52 22.20
CA ALA A 95 5.34 9.41 23.08
C ALA A 95 5.61 9.88 24.53
N ASP A 96 4.92 10.93 24.97
CA ASP A 96 4.98 11.54 26.30
C ASP A 96 3.57 11.68 26.88
N PHE A 97 3.30 10.92 27.94
CA PHE A 97 1.98 10.90 28.59
C PHE A 97 1.88 11.86 29.79
N THR A 98 2.87 12.73 30.03
CA THR A 98 2.92 13.58 31.22
C THR A 98 1.73 14.55 31.30
N THR A 99 1.42 15.26 30.22
CA THR A 99 0.29 16.19 30.16
C THR A 99 -1.05 15.46 30.26
N PHE A 100 -1.22 14.38 29.48
CA PHE A 100 -2.43 13.56 29.51
C PHE A 100 -2.67 12.97 30.92
N TYR A 101 -1.62 12.49 31.57
CA TYR A 101 -1.66 12.00 32.95
C TYR A 101 -2.08 13.09 33.94
N GLY A 102 -1.67 14.35 33.74
CA GLY A 102 -2.12 15.49 34.55
C GLY A 102 -3.63 15.74 34.46
N ASN A 103 -4.26 15.37 33.33
CA ASN A 103 -5.67 15.61 33.05
C ASN A 103 -6.62 14.49 33.51
N VAL A 104 -6.09 13.32 33.92
CA VAL A 104 -6.89 12.22 34.46
C VAL A 104 -7.25 12.41 35.95
N ALA A 105 -8.22 11.63 36.45
CA ALA A 105 -8.67 11.67 37.84
C ALA A 105 -7.57 11.26 38.82
N LYS A 106 -7.53 11.89 40.01
CA LYS A 106 -6.55 11.57 41.07
C LYS A 106 -6.58 10.10 41.46
N ALA A 107 -7.76 9.48 41.41
CA ALA A 107 -7.92 8.05 41.67
C ALA A 107 -7.17 7.19 40.65
N TRP A 108 -7.14 7.59 39.38
CA TRP A 108 -6.39 6.89 38.33
C TRP A 108 -4.89 7.20 38.40
N GLN A 109 -4.52 8.45 38.69
CA GLN A 109 -3.12 8.86 38.90
C GLN A 109 -2.42 8.02 39.98
N LYS A 110 -3.08 7.71 41.09
CA LYS A 110 -2.51 6.86 42.16
C LYS A 110 -2.17 5.42 41.73
N GLN A 111 -2.69 4.95 40.60
CA GLN A 111 -2.59 3.55 40.16
C GLN A 111 -1.67 3.39 38.94
N THR A 112 -1.22 4.48 38.35
CA THR A 112 -0.41 4.50 37.13
C THR A 112 0.67 5.57 37.20
N SER A 113 1.47 5.69 36.16
CA SER A 113 2.45 6.77 35.96
C SER A 113 2.52 7.08 34.46
N PRO A 114 3.11 8.22 34.05
CA PRO A 114 3.33 8.51 32.63
C PRO A 114 4.03 7.36 31.89
N ASP A 115 5.08 6.76 32.47
CA ASP A 115 5.78 5.62 31.87
C ASP A 115 4.91 4.37 31.74
N LYS A 116 4.07 4.08 32.75
CA LYS A 116 3.13 2.95 32.70
C LYS A 116 2.05 3.19 31.65
N MET A 117 1.56 4.42 31.49
CA MET A 117 0.62 4.78 30.41
C MET A 117 1.28 4.63 29.04
N LYS A 118 2.51 5.10 28.87
CA LYS A 118 3.29 4.93 27.64
C LYS A 118 3.41 3.44 27.26
N ALA A 119 3.81 2.60 28.21
CA ALA A 119 3.89 1.15 27.98
C ALA A 119 2.53 0.52 27.65
N LEU A 120 1.46 0.96 28.32
CA LEU A 120 0.10 0.45 28.10
C LEU A 120 -0.44 0.82 26.71
N PHE A 121 -0.12 2.02 26.22
CA PHE A 121 -0.54 2.53 24.92
C PHE A 121 0.54 2.39 23.85
N GLN A 122 1.57 1.57 24.07
CA GLN A 122 2.69 1.39 23.14
C GLN A 122 2.23 0.99 21.74
N ALA A 123 1.15 0.20 21.62
CA ALA A 123 0.58 -0.15 20.32
C ALA A 123 0.06 1.07 19.52
N PHE A 124 -0.51 2.08 20.20
CA PHE A 124 -0.94 3.33 19.54
C PHE A 124 0.26 4.17 19.09
N ILE A 125 1.32 4.20 19.90
CA ILE A 125 2.58 4.90 19.58
C ILE A 125 3.26 4.21 18.39
N ASP A 126 3.48 2.89 18.51
CA ASP A 126 4.15 2.08 17.51
C ASP A 126 3.44 2.17 16.17
N GLY A 127 2.10 2.13 16.19
CA GLY A 127 1.34 2.25 14.97
C GLY A 127 0.78 3.63 14.63
N ARG A 128 1.42 4.67 15.18
CA ARG A 128 1.19 6.09 14.85
C ARG A 128 -0.29 6.45 14.71
N ALA A 129 -1.10 6.00 15.67
CA ALA A 129 -2.53 6.29 15.70
C ALA A 129 -2.73 7.80 15.60
N ASN A 130 -3.44 8.27 14.57
CA ASN A 130 -3.63 9.69 14.32
C ASN A 130 -5.12 10.03 14.36
N MET A 131 -5.49 10.83 15.35
CA MET A 131 -6.85 11.29 15.62
C MET A 131 -6.99 12.81 15.41
N SER A 132 -6.03 13.47 14.77
CA SER A 132 -6.07 14.93 14.53
C SER A 132 -7.31 15.40 13.76
N GLN A 133 -7.87 14.55 12.89
CA GLN A 133 -9.11 14.81 12.16
C GLN A 133 -10.32 15.07 13.07
N ILE A 134 -10.29 14.58 14.32
CA ILE A 134 -11.34 14.83 15.32
C ILE A 134 -11.53 16.33 15.58
N LYS A 135 -10.50 17.15 15.36
CA LYS A 135 -10.56 18.62 15.55
C LYS A 135 -11.65 19.28 14.72
N SER A 136 -11.93 18.77 13.52
CA SER A 136 -12.93 19.33 12.58
C SER A 136 -14.21 18.51 12.47
N LEU A 137 -14.41 17.52 13.35
CA LEU A 137 -15.57 16.63 13.32
C LEU A 137 -16.35 16.70 14.64
N ASP A 138 -17.63 16.34 14.61
CA ASP A 138 -18.44 16.16 15.81
C ASP A 138 -18.69 14.67 16.05
N ALA A 139 -18.73 14.27 17.32
CA ALA A 139 -18.98 12.89 17.70
C ALA A 139 -20.44 12.54 17.41
N LYS A 140 -20.66 11.37 16.82
CA LYS A 140 -21.98 10.74 16.79
C LYS A 140 -22.09 9.81 17.99
N PHE A 141 -22.83 10.22 19.02
CA PHE A 141 -23.01 9.39 20.21
C PHE A 141 -23.87 8.16 19.88
N THR A 142 -23.36 6.97 20.21
CA THR A 142 -24.06 5.68 20.00
C THR A 142 -25.13 5.44 21.07
N THR A 143 -24.94 6.05 22.25
CA THR A 143 -25.93 6.15 23.33
C THR A 143 -25.90 7.57 23.88
N PRO A 144 -27.04 8.15 24.31
CA PRO A 144 -27.05 9.46 24.96
C PRO A 144 -26.06 9.52 26.13
N PRO A 145 -25.33 10.64 26.30
CA PRO A 145 -24.51 10.88 27.49
C PRO A 145 -25.29 10.57 28.77
N SER A 146 -24.75 9.70 29.63
CA SER A 146 -25.47 9.23 30.81
C SER A 146 -24.59 9.12 32.04
N ILE A 147 -25.20 9.24 33.23
CA ILE A 147 -24.55 8.99 34.50
C ILE A 147 -24.82 7.54 34.91
N GLU A 148 -23.79 6.70 34.87
CA GLU A 148 -23.85 5.33 35.37
C GLU A 148 -23.38 5.31 36.83
N THR A 149 -24.02 4.52 37.69
CA THR A 149 -23.57 4.32 39.07
C THR A 149 -23.06 2.91 39.23
N THR A 150 -21.82 2.75 39.70
CA THR A 150 -21.27 1.42 39.95
C THR A 150 -20.46 1.44 41.24
N ILE A 151 -20.82 0.57 42.20
CA ILE A 151 -20.29 0.55 43.57
C ILE A 151 -20.31 1.95 44.24
N GLY A 152 -21.43 2.65 44.13
CA GLY A 152 -21.64 3.96 44.77
C GLY A 152 -20.90 5.14 44.13
N LEU A 153 -20.07 4.91 43.09
CA LEU A 153 -19.43 5.96 42.31
C LEU A 153 -20.30 6.33 41.10
N LYS A 154 -20.60 7.62 40.95
CA LYS A 154 -21.30 8.16 39.77
C LYS A 154 -20.27 8.53 38.71
N THR A 155 -20.41 7.95 37.51
CA THR A 155 -19.54 8.21 36.37
C THR A 155 -20.33 8.72 35.18
N LEU A 156 -19.90 9.83 34.59
CA LEU A 156 -20.37 10.24 33.26
C LEU A 156 -19.76 9.30 32.22
N VAL A 157 -20.60 8.70 31.39
CA VAL A 157 -20.17 7.78 30.34
C VAL A 157 -20.58 8.32 28.98
N LEU A 158 -19.58 8.49 28.11
CA LEU A 158 -19.73 8.95 26.74
C LEU A 158 -19.33 7.83 25.79
N ARG A 159 -20.23 7.44 24.88
CA ARG A 159 -19.99 6.42 23.86
C ARG A 159 -20.35 6.97 22.50
N GLY A 160 -19.43 6.89 21.54
CA GLY A 160 -19.67 7.47 20.22
C GLY A 160 -18.60 7.11 19.21
N GLU A 161 -18.74 7.70 18.03
CA GLU A 161 -17.83 7.55 16.90
C GLU A 161 -17.55 8.90 16.22
N TYR A 162 -16.35 9.06 15.67
CA TYR A 162 -16.01 10.10 14.71
C TYR A 162 -15.83 9.47 13.34
N ALA A 163 -16.46 10.05 12.31
CA ALA A 163 -16.36 9.59 10.92
C ALA A 163 -15.02 10.00 10.29
N THR A 164 -13.93 9.34 10.71
CA THR A 164 -12.58 9.54 10.18
C THR A 164 -12.36 8.82 8.84
N THR A 165 -11.44 9.31 8.01
CA THR A 165 -11.35 8.96 6.57
C THR A 165 -10.96 7.51 6.26
N SER A 166 -10.38 6.78 7.20
CA SER A 166 -9.93 5.39 7.01
C SER A 166 -10.84 4.38 7.69
N ILE A 167 -10.99 4.48 9.00
CA ILE A 167 -11.89 3.68 9.85
C ILE A 167 -12.46 4.65 10.89
N PRO A 168 -13.77 4.60 11.19
CA PRO A 168 -14.36 5.44 12.23
C PRO A 168 -13.64 5.25 13.58
N THR A 169 -13.26 6.36 14.22
CA THR A 169 -12.69 6.31 15.57
C THR A 169 -13.81 6.19 16.57
N THR A 170 -13.97 5.02 17.18
CA THR A 170 -15.00 4.77 18.20
C THR A 170 -14.41 4.89 19.60
N PHE A 171 -15.20 5.36 20.56
CA PHE A 171 -14.74 5.60 21.92
C PHE A 171 -15.78 5.24 22.99
N GLU A 172 -15.28 4.85 24.16
CA GLU A 172 -16.00 4.84 25.43
C GLU A 172 -15.13 5.56 26.47
N LEU A 173 -15.60 6.70 26.95
CA LEU A 173 -14.90 7.54 27.93
C LEU A 173 -15.72 7.58 29.22
N LYS A 174 -15.09 7.37 30.37
CA LYS A 174 -15.73 7.51 31.68
C LYS A 174 -15.05 8.59 32.50
N TYR A 175 -15.86 9.43 33.12
CA TYR A 175 -15.39 10.55 33.94
C TYR A 175 -16.00 10.51 35.33
N VAL A 176 -15.26 11.00 36.31
CA VAL A 176 -15.74 11.30 37.66
C VAL A 176 -15.70 12.82 37.89
N ALA A 177 -16.60 13.33 38.72
CA ALA A 177 -16.56 14.73 39.12
C ALA A 177 -15.48 14.91 40.20
N GLU A 178 -14.49 15.77 39.93
CA GLU A 178 -13.53 16.24 40.94
C GLU A 178 -13.64 17.76 41.03
N GLY A 179 -14.33 18.26 42.06
CA GLY A 179 -14.64 19.68 42.20
C GLY A 179 -15.66 20.14 41.14
N LYS A 180 -15.23 21.04 40.24
CA LYS A 180 -16.06 21.58 39.15
C LYS A 180 -15.84 20.85 37.81
N ASP A 181 -14.81 20.01 37.73
CA ASP A 181 -14.34 19.42 36.47
C ASP A 181 -14.73 17.95 36.34
N TRP A 182 -14.96 17.51 35.11
CA TRP A 182 -15.04 16.09 34.76
C TRP A 182 -13.62 15.58 34.51
N LYS A 183 -13.16 14.63 35.33
CA LYS A 183 -11.83 14.03 35.20
C LYS A 183 -11.94 12.60 34.70
N LEU A 184 -11.14 12.28 33.68
CA LEU A 184 -11.15 10.98 33.02
C LEU A 184 -10.70 9.89 33.99
N ILE A 185 -11.45 8.80 34.10
CA ILE A 185 -11.12 7.62 34.92
C ILE A 185 -10.99 6.34 34.10
N ALA A 186 -11.54 6.32 32.89
CA ALA A 186 -11.38 5.23 31.94
C ALA A 186 -11.46 5.73 30.50
N ILE A 187 -10.61 5.17 29.66
CA ILE A 187 -10.58 5.41 28.21
C ILE A 187 -10.58 4.06 27.48
N LYS A 188 -11.46 3.95 26.49
CA LYS A 188 -11.41 2.93 25.44
C LYS A 188 -11.54 3.64 24.11
N VAL A 189 -10.60 3.40 23.21
CA VAL A 189 -10.58 4.00 21.88
C VAL A 189 -10.28 2.89 20.89
N TYR A 190 -11.02 2.86 19.79
CA TYR A 190 -10.73 2.01 18.65
C TYR A 190 -10.56 2.91 17.44
N THR A 191 -9.37 2.89 16.88
CA THR A 191 -9.02 3.68 15.70
C THR A 191 -8.05 2.87 14.83
N ALA A 192 -7.81 3.35 13.62
CA ALA A 192 -6.82 2.77 12.74
C ALA A 192 -5.41 2.95 13.34
N ILE A 193 -4.70 1.82 13.51
CA ILE A 193 -3.30 1.77 13.93
C ILE A 193 -2.53 1.10 12.79
N LYS A 194 -1.49 1.77 12.28
CA LYS A 194 -0.68 1.30 11.15
C LYS A 194 0.51 0.50 11.66
N LYS A 195 0.69 -0.78 11.31
CA LYS A 195 1.85 -1.55 11.80
C LYS A 195 3.18 -0.90 11.35
N ASN A 196 3.99 -0.36 12.26
CA ASN A 196 5.34 0.09 11.93
C ASN A 196 6.31 -1.10 12.04
N TYR A 197 7.04 -1.40 10.96
CA TYR A 197 8.00 -2.50 10.92
C TYR A 197 9.37 -2.13 11.52
N GLY A 198 9.55 -0.87 11.93
CA GLY A 198 10.76 -0.40 12.58
C GLY A 198 11.93 -0.21 11.64
N VAL A 199 11.68 -0.11 10.32
CA VAL A 199 12.66 0.30 9.32
C VAL A 199 12.84 1.82 9.43
N PRO A 200 14.02 2.35 9.81
CA PRO A 200 14.28 3.78 9.89
C PRO A 200 14.23 4.45 8.52
N THR A 201 13.53 5.58 8.47
CA THR A 201 13.28 6.37 7.26
C THR A 201 13.49 7.85 7.57
N PRO A 202 13.84 8.68 6.57
CA PRO A 202 13.88 10.12 6.75
C PRO A 202 12.48 10.69 7.03
N ARG A 203 12.42 11.83 7.72
CA ARG A 203 11.18 12.61 7.81
C ARG A 203 10.86 13.19 6.44
N GLY A 204 9.62 13.02 6.00
CA GLY A 204 9.13 13.61 4.76
C GLY A 204 7.64 13.89 4.80
N ILE A 205 7.23 14.86 4.00
CA ILE A 205 5.87 15.38 3.91
C ILE A 205 5.49 15.46 2.43
N VAL A 206 4.31 14.92 2.11
CA VAL A 206 3.78 14.94 0.74
C VAL A 206 3.25 16.32 0.41
N ALA A 207 3.54 16.82 -0.79
CA ALA A 207 3.05 18.08 -1.31
C ALA A 207 2.47 17.90 -2.73
N ARG A 208 1.34 18.54 -3.00
CA ARG A 208 0.66 18.57 -4.31
C ARG A 208 0.60 19.97 -4.92
N THR A 209 1.05 20.97 -4.17
CA THR A 209 1.19 22.35 -4.64
C THR A 209 2.56 22.89 -4.23
N PRO A 210 3.07 23.92 -4.94
CA PRO A 210 4.29 24.61 -4.51
C PRO A 210 4.18 25.21 -3.10
N GLU A 211 2.99 25.70 -2.71
CA GLU A 211 2.71 26.23 -1.37
C GLU A 211 2.79 25.13 -0.29
N GLU A 212 2.24 23.95 -0.56
CA GLU A 212 2.39 22.79 0.34
C GLU A 212 3.85 22.39 0.48
N ALA A 213 4.65 22.49 -0.59
CA ALA A 213 6.07 22.17 -0.54
C ALA A 213 6.87 23.17 0.33
N GLU A 214 6.53 24.47 0.25
CA GLU A 214 7.07 25.50 1.14
C GLU A 214 6.75 25.19 2.60
N GLN A 215 5.47 24.92 2.89
CA GLN A 215 4.99 24.64 4.25
C GLN A 215 5.64 23.37 4.81
N ALA A 216 5.79 22.33 3.99
CA ALA A 216 6.50 21.11 4.35
C ALA A 216 7.97 21.37 4.71
N ALA A 217 8.65 22.23 3.95
CA ALA A 217 10.03 22.60 4.25
C ALA A 217 10.15 23.38 5.56
N VAL A 218 9.19 24.28 5.85
CA VAL A 218 9.10 24.97 7.16
C VAL A 218 8.90 23.97 8.30
N GLU A 219 7.98 23.01 8.14
CA GLU A 219 7.65 22.02 9.16
C GLU A 219 8.80 21.05 9.46
N LEU A 220 9.55 20.62 8.44
CA LEU A 220 10.72 19.76 8.63
C LEU A 220 11.83 20.46 9.43
N GLY A 221 11.94 21.78 9.30
CA GLY A 221 12.81 22.63 10.11
C GLY A 221 14.30 22.34 9.92
N THR A 222 14.71 21.76 8.79
CA THR A 222 16.10 21.44 8.46
C THR A 222 16.74 22.48 7.55
N SER A 223 18.06 22.61 7.59
CA SER A 223 18.80 23.56 6.74
C SER A 223 18.75 23.23 5.24
N VAL A 224 18.49 21.96 4.91
CA VAL A 224 18.34 21.47 3.55
C VAL A 224 17.16 20.50 3.52
N VAL A 225 16.37 20.57 2.46
CA VAL A 225 15.32 19.62 2.12
C VAL A 225 15.54 19.09 0.70
N VAL A 226 14.98 17.93 0.40
CA VAL A 226 14.99 17.31 -0.92
C VAL A 226 13.57 17.33 -1.48
N VAL A 227 13.40 17.89 -2.68
CA VAL A 227 12.15 17.86 -3.44
C VAL A 227 12.21 16.67 -4.40
N LYS A 228 11.37 15.65 -4.19
CA LYS A 228 11.36 14.40 -4.97
C LYS A 228 10.02 14.19 -5.68
N ALA A 229 10.05 14.07 -7.00
CA ALA A 229 8.91 13.61 -7.81
C ALA A 229 8.46 12.21 -7.37
N GLN A 230 7.14 12.03 -7.23
CA GLN A 230 6.53 10.73 -6.97
C GLN A 230 5.95 10.21 -8.28
N ILE A 231 6.64 9.23 -8.86
CA ILE A 231 6.19 8.44 -10.02
C ILE A 231 6.60 6.98 -9.80
N HIS A 232 5.96 6.05 -10.48
CA HIS A 232 6.16 4.60 -10.34
C HIS A 232 7.36 4.06 -11.14
N ALA A 233 8.42 4.89 -11.26
CA ALA A 233 9.63 4.58 -11.99
C ALA A 233 10.89 5.06 -11.27
N GLY A 234 11.96 4.27 -11.40
CA GLY A 234 13.30 4.59 -10.92
C GLY A 234 14.02 5.62 -11.80
N GLY A 235 15.21 6.05 -11.37
CA GLY A 235 16.05 6.98 -12.15
C GLY A 235 15.60 8.44 -12.15
N ARG A 236 14.66 8.81 -11.27
CA ARG A 236 14.06 10.16 -11.14
C ARG A 236 15.11 11.28 -11.02
N GLY A 237 16.21 11.03 -10.29
CA GLY A 237 17.28 12.02 -10.14
C GLY A 237 17.96 12.38 -11.46
N LYS A 238 18.23 11.39 -12.33
CA LYS A 238 18.81 11.63 -13.67
C LYS A 238 17.84 12.35 -14.60
N GLY A 239 16.53 12.15 -14.41
CA GLY A 239 15.47 12.87 -15.13
C GLY A 239 15.14 14.27 -14.58
N GLY A 240 15.86 14.75 -13.56
CA GLY A 240 15.62 16.08 -12.97
C GLY A 240 14.46 16.15 -11.97
N GLY A 241 13.87 15.00 -11.61
CA GLY A 241 12.78 14.88 -10.64
C GLY A 241 13.24 14.88 -9.17
N VAL A 242 14.54 15.01 -8.88
CA VAL A 242 15.06 15.11 -7.51
C VAL A 242 15.98 16.32 -7.41
N LYS A 243 15.65 17.27 -6.52
CA LYS A 243 16.43 18.51 -6.33
C LYS A 243 16.59 18.87 -4.86
N LEU A 244 17.72 19.48 -4.50
CA LEU A 244 18.01 19.97 -3.15
C LEU A 244 17.60 21.43 -3.02
N ALA A 245 16.90 21.77 -1.94
CA ALA A 245 16.54 23.13 -1.57
C ALA A 245 17.17 23.49 -0.21
N LYS A 246 17.71 24.70 -0.10
CA LYS A 246 18.38 25.25 1.10
C LYS A 246 17.51 26.23 1.87
N SER A 247 16.28 26.46 1.40
CA SER A 247 15.28 27.28 2.09
C SER A 247 13.87 26.85 1.69
N PRO A 248 12.84 27.17 2.50
CA PRO A 248 11.44 26.93 2.11
C PRO A 248 11.03 27.62 0.79
N ALA A 249 11.52 28.83 0.55
CA ALA A 249 11.26 29.57 -0.69
C ALA A 249 11.88 28.85 -1.92
N GLU A 250 13.09 28.31 -1.77
CA GLU A 250 13.72 27.50 -2.83
C GLU A 250 12.96 26.17 -3.04
N ALA A 251 12.45 25.55 -1.97
CA ALA A 251 11.63 24.35 -2.09
C ALA A 251 10.36 24.61 -2.91
N LYS A 252 9.71 25.76 -2.71
CA LYS A 252 8.57 26.22 -3.51
C LYS A 252 8.93 26.39 -4.98
N GLU A 253 10.03 27.09 -5.26
CA GLU A 253 10.49 27.34 -6.62
C GLU A 253 10.76 26.01 -7.35
N LEU A 254 11.51 25.11 -6.73
CA LEU A 254 11.81 23.80 -7.30
C LEU A 254 10.56 22.94 -7.47
N ALA A 255 9.63 22.99 -6.52
CA ALA A 255 8.34 22.31 -6.63
C ALA A 255 7.53 22.79 -7.84
N SER A 256 7.52 24.11 -8.11
CA SER A 256 6.83 24.68 -9.29
C SER A 256 7.43 24.24 -10.63
N GLN A 257 8.71 23.86 -10.65
CA GLN A 257 9.37 23.34 -11.85
C GLN A 257 9.12 21.84 -12.06
N ILE A 258 8.91 21.09 -10.97
CA ILE A 258 8.76 19.62 -11.02
C ILE A 258 7.29 19.23 -11.15
N LEU A 259 6.37 19.87 -10.43
CA LEU A 259 4.93 19.57 -10.55
C LEU A 259 4.43 19.87 -11.97
N GLY A 260 3.73 18.91 -12.56
CA GLY A 260 3.23 18.98 -13.94
C GLY A 260 4.28 18.70 -15.02
N MET A 261 5.56 18.51 -14.65
CA MET A 261 6.60 18.08 -15.59
C MET A 261 6.29 16.67 -16.09
N ASN A 262 6.52 16.42 -17.38
CA ASN A 262 6.60 15.07 -17.92
C ASN A 262 8.00 14.49 -17.63
N LEU A 263 8.11 13.66 -16.59
CA LEU A 263 9.38 13.12 -16.12
C LEU A 263 9.75 11.87 -16.93
N ILE A 264 10.75 12.03 -17.78
CA ILE A 264 11.33 10.93 -18.56
C ILE A 264 12.48 10.30 -17.77
N THR A 265 12.40 8.99 -17.59
CA THR A 265 13.47 8.16 -17.03
C THR A 265 13.76 6.99 -17.95
N HIS A 266 14.83 6.24 -17.66
CA HIS A 266 15.13 5.00 -18.38
C HIS A 266 14.07 3.89 -18.21
N GLN A 267 13.14 4.04 -17.26
CA GLN A 267 12.07 3.08 -16.96
C GLN A 267 10.68 3.53 -17.47
N THR A 268 10.47 4.82 -17.74
CA THR A 268 9.18 5.36 -18.24
C THR A 268 9.12 5.50 -19.76
N GLY A 269 10.14 5.04 -20.48
CA GLY A 269 10.23 5.26 -21.94
C GLY A 269 10.23 6.74 -22.36
N PRO A 270 10.11 7.02 -23.67
CA PRO A 270 9.98 8.38 -24.21
C PRO A 270 8.67 9.09 -23.83
N GLU A 271 7.63 8.35 -23.50
CA GLU A 271 6.32 8.83 -23.07
C GLU A 271 6.39 9.58 -21.75
N GLY A 272 7.27 9.15 -20.83
CA GLY A 272 7.44 9.78 -19.52
C GLY A 272 6.23 9.58 -18.61
N GLN A 273 6.26 10.25 -17.45
CA GLN A 273 5.15 10.26 -16.51
C GLN A 273 4.92 11.68 -15.96
N ILE A 274 3.66 12.12 -15.91
CA ILE A 274 3.31 13.45 -15.39
C ILE A 274 3.43 13.44 -13.87
N VAL A 275 4.30 14.31 -13.33
CA VAL A 275 4.47 14.42 -11.88
C VAL A 275 3.30 15.18 -11.26
N LYS A 276 2.45 14.47 -10.52
CA LYS A 276 1.29 15.06 -9.80
C LYS A 276 1.53 15.26 -8.30
N THR A 277 2.51 14.55 -7.75
CA THR A 277 2.80 14.54 -6.32
C THR A 277 4.30 14.67 -6.08
N LEU A 278 4.66 15.41 -5.04
CA LEU A 278 6.03 15.54 -4.54
C LEU A 278 6.13 14.95 -3.13
N LEU A 279 7.33 14.48 -2.79
CA LEU A 279 7.75 14.34 -1.41
C LEU A 279 8.82 15.38 -1.11
N ILE A 280 8.59 16.15 -0.04
CA ILE A 280 9.59 17.02 0.56
C ILE A 280 10.19 16.26 1.75
N GLU A 281 11.47 16.01 1.71
CA GLU A 281 12.16 15.16 2.69
C GLU A 281 13.33 15.92 3.34
N GLU A 282 13.65 15.60 4.58
CA GLU A 282 14.82 16.20 5.24
C GLU A 282 16.14 15.81 4.55
N GLY A 283 17.06 16.76 4.43
CA GLY A 283 18.42 16.47 3.97
C GLY A 283 19.21 15.69 5.03
N LEU A 284 19.84 14.58 4.63
CA LEU A 284 20.65 13.73 5.51
C LEU A 284 22.16 13.89 5.24
N PRO A 285 23.02 13.82 6.27
CA PRO A 285 24.47 13.87 6.10
C PRO A 285 24.99 12.50 5.65
N ILE A 286 25.01 12.26 4.34
CA ILE A 286 25.43 10.98 3.74
C ILE A 286 26.93 10.74 3.96
N ASP A 287 27.29 9.53 4.41
CA ASP A 287 28.67 9.01 4.42
C ASP A 287 28.86 7.94 3.33
N LYS A 288 28.01 6.90 3.33
CA LYS A 288 28.05 5.83 2.32
C LYS A 288 26.65 5.44 1.85
N GLU A 289 26.57 4.98 0.61
CA GLU A 289 25.36 4.48 -0.02
C GLU A 289 25.52 3.00 -0.35
N PHE A 290 24.54 2.19 0.04
CA PHE A 290 24.49 0.76 -0.22
C PHE A 290 23.18 0.42 -0.95
N TYR A 291 23.09 -0.82 -1.44
CA TYR A 291 21.87 -1.40 -2.00
C TYR A 291 21.40 -2.55 -1.11
N LEU A 292 20.08 -2.67 -0.90
CA LEU A 292 19.43 -3.85 -0.33
C LEU A 292 18.23 -4.26 -1.20
N GLY A 293 18.02 -5.55 -1.39
CA GLY A 293 16.86 -6.08 -2.12
C GLY A 293 16.38 -7.40 -1.54
N ILE A 294 15.07 -7.65 -1.57
CA ILE A 294 14.43 -8.91 -1.16
C ILE A 294 13.45 -9.31 -2.26
N THR A 295 13.56 -10.54 -2.75
CA THR A 295 12.61 -11.10 -3.73
C THR A 295 12.58 -12.63 -3.65
N LEU A 296 11.62 -13.25 -4.32
CA LEU A 296 11.54 -14.70 -4.49
C LEU A 296 12.49 -15.18 -5.59
N ASP A 297 13.53 -15.93 -5.21
CA ASP A 297 14.33 -16.66 -6.19
C ASP A 297 13.54 -17.88 -6.68
N ARG A 298 13.02 -17.77 -7.91
CA ARG A 298 12.20 -18.79 -8.56
C ARG A 298 12.97 -20.08 -8.86
N GLN A 299 14.30 -20.06 -8.94
CA GLN A 299 15.09 -21.27 -9.18
C GLN A 299 15.14 -22.15 -7.93
N THR A 300 15.29 -21.53 -6.76
CA THR A 300 15.35 -22.24 -5.48
C THR A 300 14.00 -22.34 -4.78
N GLY A 301 13.01 -21.56 -5.22
CA GLY A 301 11.68 -21.48 -4.60
C GLY A 301 11.75 -20.85 -3.20
N ARG A 302 12.71 -19.96 -2.97
CA ARG A 302 12.99 -19.36 -1.65
C ARG A 302 13.23 -17.86 -1.78
N ASN A 303 12.90 -17.11 -0.74
CA ASN A 303 13.26 -15.70 -0.69
C ASN A 303 14.80 -15.56 -0.63
N VAL A 304 15.31 -14.55 -1.34
CA VAL A 304 16.72 -14.17 -1.33
C VAL A 304 16.85 -12.71 -0.89
N PHE A 305 17.75 -12.46 0.05
CA PHE A 305 18.16 -11.13 0.46
C PHE A 305 19.47 -10.79 -0.25
N MET A 306 19.46 -9.73 -1.05
CA MET A 306 20.60 -9.21 -1.78
C MET A 306 21.12 -7.93 -1.13
N ALA A 307 22.44 -7.75 -1.11
CA ALA A 307 23.07 -6.53 -0.62
C ALA A 307 24.29 -6.19 -1.48
N SER A 308 24.55 -4.90 -1.71
CA SER A 308 25.75 -4.46 -2.44
C SER A 308 26.30 -3.13 -1.92
N GLN A 309 27.62 -2.96 -2.06
CA GLN A 309 28.31 -1.68 -1.87
C GLN A 309 28.01 -0.66 -2.98
N ALA A 310 27.43 -1.13 -4.09
CA ALA A 310 27.05 -0.33 -5.24
C ALA A 310 25.70 0.41 -5.03
N GLY A 311 25.56 1.17 -3.94
CA GLY A 311 24.35 1.98 -3.69
C GLY A 311 24.21 3.15 -4.68
N GLY A 312 22.97 3.57 -4.95
CA GLY A 312 22.65 4.65 -5.87
C GLY A 312 22.83 4.31 -7.35
N MET A 313 23.21 3.06 -7.66
CA MET A 313 23.37 2.54 -9.02
C MET A 313 22.24 1.57 -9.39
N ASP A 314 22.11 1.32 -10.69
CA ASP A 314 21.17 0.36 -11.26
C ASP A 314 21.68 -1.06 -10.96
N ILE A 315 20.93 -1.85 -10.19
CA ILE A 315 21.45 -3.12 -9.66
C ILE A 315 21.60 -4.17 -10.76
N GLU A 316 20.77 -4.09 -11.80
CA GLU A 316 20.84 -4.92 -13.00
C GLU A 316 22.18 -4.72 -13.72
N LYS A 317 22.63 -3.47 -13.82
CA LYS A 317 23.93 -3.14 -14.39
C LYS A 317 25.08 -3.69 -13.54
N VAL A 318 24.97 -3.59 -12.22
CA VAL A 318 25.95 -4.20 -11.30
C VAL A 318 25.98 -5.72 -11.44
N ALA A 319 24.81 -6.36 -11.63
CA ALA A 319 24.71 -7.80 -11.83
C ALA A 319 25.33 -8.27 -13.15
N GLU A 320 25.30 -7.44 -14.20
CA GLU A 320 25.92 -7.73 -15.48
C GLU A 320 27.43 -7.46 -15.48
N GLU A 321 27.86 -6.30 -14.99
CA GLU A 321 29.26 -5.83 -15.09
C GLU A 321 30.15 -6.29 -13.95
N THR A 322 29.62 -6.35 -12.71
CA THR A 322 30.39 -6.65 -11.48
C THR A 322 29.57 -7.53 -10.52
N PRO A 323 29.14 -8.74 -10.94
CA PRO A 323 28.25 -9.61 -10.17
C PRO A 323 28.79 -9.98 -8.78
N GLU A 324 30.12 -9.98 -8.60
CA GLU A 324 30.80 -10.27 -7.34
C GLU A 324 30.52 -9.24 -6.23
N LEU A 325 30.05 -8.03 -6.59
CA LEU A 325 29.64 -7.02 -5.61
C LEU A 325 28.25 -7.28 -5.02
N ILE A 326 27.51 -8.29 -5.51
CA ILE A 326 26.18 -8.63 -5.02
C ILE A 326 26.27 -9.81 -4.07
N LEU A 327 26.14 -9.52 -2.79
CA LEU A 327 26.03 -10.50 -1.72
C LEU A 327 24.61 -11.06 -1.69
N LYS A 328 24.46 -12.36 -1.42
CA LYS A 328 23.16 -13.03 -1.36
C LYS A 328 23.07 -13.92 -0.14
N GLU A 329 21.93 -13.88 0.54
CA GLU A 329 21.54 -14.84 1.57
C GLU A 329 20.18 -15.44 1.22
N THR A 330 20.14 -16.74 0.99
CA THR A 330 18.89 -17.49 0.79
C THR A 330 18.22 -17.74 2.15
N ILE A 331 16.91 -17.55 2.20
CA ILE A 331 16.14 -17.61 3.44
C ILE A 331 15.33 -18.91 3.46
N ASP A 332 15.43 -19.66 4.55
CA ASP A 332 14.58 -20.83 4.76
C ASP A 332 13.21 -20.39 5.27
N PRO A 333 12.11 -20.75 4.58
CA PRO A 333 10.77 -20.29 4.93
C PRO A 333 10.32 -20.76 6.32
N SER A 334 10.91 -21.83 6.86
CA SER A 334 10.51 -22.40 8.15
C SER A 334 10.99 -21.55 9.34
N VAL A 335 12.07 -20.78 9.17
CA VAL A 335 12.70 -20.03 10.26
C VAL A 335 12.87 -18.53 9.96
N GLY A 336 12.62 -18.12 8.72
CA GLY A 336 12.77 -16.75 8.23
C GLY A 336 14.23 -16.27 8.24
N LEU A 337 14.43 -14.99 7.93
CA LEU A 337 15.77 -14.38 7.98
C LEU A 337 16.34 -14.45 9.40
N ARG A 338 17.55 -15.01 9.54
CA ARG A 338 18.19 -15.14 10.84
C ARG A 338 19.22 -14.04 11.11
N PRO A 339 19.42 -13.63 12.38
CA PRO A 339 20.38 -12.57 12.72
C PRO A 339 21.82 -12.82 12.23
N PHE A 340 22.26 -14.08 12.12
CA PHE A 340 23.61 -14.37 11.60
C PHE A 340 23.73 -14.08 10.09
N GLN A 341 22.66 -14.29 9.31
CA GLN A 341 22.64 -13.97 7.88
C GLN A 341 22.67 -12.46 7.67
N ALA A 342 21.84 -11.73 8.43
CA ALA A 342 21.83 -10.27 8.40
C ALA A 342 23.20 -9.67 8.79
N ARG A 343 23.86 -10.22 9.82
CA ARG A 343 25.23 -9.81 10.17
C ARG A 343 26.24 -10.14 9.08
N LYS A 344 26.13 -11.30 8.42
CA LYS A 344 27.02 -11.68 7.31
C LYS A 344 26.90 -10.70 6.14
N LEU A 345 25.69 -10.30 5.76
CA LEU A 345 25.48 -9.24 4.77
C LEU A 345 26.09 -7.91 5.23
N ALA A 346 25.83 -7.49 6.47
CA ALA A 346 26.35 -6.23 7.01
C ALA A 346 27.90 -6.19 7.04
N PHE A 347 28.56 -7.29 7.42
CA PHE A 347 30.02 -7.40 7.34
C PHE A 347 30.51 -7.35 5.89
N GLY A 348 29.84 -8.04 4.97
CA GLY A 348 30.21 -8.02 3.54
C GLY A 348 30.02 -6.65 2.89
N LEU A 349 29.05 -5.86 3.35
CA LEU A 349 28.88 -4.45 2.96
C LEU A 349 30.01 -3.55 3.50
N GLY A 350 30.83 -4.02 4.44
CA GLY A 350 31.86 -3.21 5.09
C GLY A 350 31.27 -2.17 6.06
N ILE A 351 30.13 -2.48 6.69
CA ILE A 351 29.56 -1.67 7.77
C ILE A 351 30.51 -1.71 8.98
N PRO A 352 30.79 -0.56 9.63
CA PRO A 352 31.62 -0.52 10.84
C PRO A 352 31.12 -1.48 11.94
N ALA A 353 32.06 -2.10 12.67
CA ALA A 353 31.77 -3.19 13.61
C ALA A 353 30.74 -2.82 14.68
N GLU A 354 30.79 -1.57 15.16
CA GLU A 354 29.88 -0.98 16.13
C GLU A 354 28.45 -0.80 15.60
N LEU A 355 28.26 -0.74 14.28
CA LEU A 355 26.97 -0.57 13.60
C LEU A 355 26.38 -1.90 13.09
N ILE A 356 27.11 -3.01 13.16
CA ILE A 356 26.64 -4.32 12.69
C ILE A 356 25.33 -4.75 13.38
N GLY A 357 25.19 -4.47 14.68
CA GLY A 357 23.95 -4.76 15.41
C GLY A 357 22.75 -3.96 14.89
N GLN A 358 22.97 -2.68 14.55
CA GLN A 358 21.95 -1.80 13.98
C GLN A 358 21.58 -2.25 12.55
N ALA A 359 22.57 -2.58 11.72
CA ALA A 359 22.36 -3.09 10.36
C ALA A 359 21.58 -4.40 10.36
N ALA A 360 21.95 -5.33 11.25
CA ALA A 360 21.25 -6.60 11.36
C ALA A 360 19.78 -6.42 11.79
N LYS A 361 19.51 -5.51 12.76
CA LYS A 361 18.15 -5.17 13.16
C LYS A 361 17.36 -4.55 12.00
N PHE A 362 17.97 -3.63 11.26
CA PHE A 362 17.36 -3.02 10.07
C PHE A 362 16.94 -4.08 9.05
N MET A 363 17.84 -4.98 8.66
CA MET A 363 17.56 -6.02 7.65
C MET A 363 16.49 -7.02 8.13
N LEU A 364 16.48 -7.36 9.42
CA LEU A 364 15.43 -8.20 10.01
C LEU A 364 14.06 -7.50 9.97
N SER A 365 14.01 -6.23 10.33
CA SER A 365 12.80 -5.40 10.23
C SER A 365 12.31 -5.27 8.78
N LEU A 366 13.23 -5.12 7.82
CA LEU A 366 12.91 -5.06 6.40
C LEU A 366 12.32 -6.38 5.89
N TYR A 367 12.88 -7.51 6.32
CA TYR A 367 12.34 -8.83 5.99
C TYR A 367 10.97 -9.08 6.63
N ASP A 368 10.76 -8.67 7.90
CA ASP A 368 9.43 -8.75 8.53
C ASP A 368 8.42 -7.92 7.73
N ALA A 369 8.79 -6.73 7.26
CA ALA A 369 7.94 -5.93 6.39
C ALA A 369 7.58 -6.67 5.10
N TYR A 370 8.59 -7.14 4.35
CA TYR A 370 8.42 -7.89 3.09
C TYR A 370 7.40 -9.04 3.24
N GLU A 371 7.56 -9.88 4.25
CA GLU A 371 6.67 -11.04 4.47
C GLU A 371 5.25 -10.64 4.87
N ASN A 372 5.11 -9.66 5.77
CA ASN A 372 3.80 -9.33 6.32
C ASN A 372 2.95 -8.47 5.38
N ILE A 373 3.57 -7.78 4.42
CA ILE A 373 2.85 -7.02 3.39
C ILE A 373 2.65 -7.84 2.11
N ASP A 374 3.07 -9.11 2.09
CA ASP A 374 3.09 -9.97 0.91
C ASP A 374 3.72 -9.27 -0.31
N ALA A 375 4.91 -8.72 -0.09
CA ALA A 375 5.68 -8.16 -1.18
C ALA A 375 6.28 -9.28 -2.05
N SER A 376 6.30 -9.05 -3.36
CA SER A 376 7.06 -9.83 -4.34
C SER A 376 8.48 -9.25 -4.55
N LEU A 377 8.65 -7.95 -4.26
CA LEU A 377 9.91 -7.24 -4.28
C LEU A 377 9.92 -6.15 -3.22
N VAL A 378 11.01 -6.06 -2.45
CA VAL A 378 11.36 -4.86 -1.68
C VAL A 378 12.79 -4.48 -2.04
N GLU A 379 12.99 -3.28 -2.55
CA GLU A 379 14.29 -2.72 -2.89
C GLU A 379 14.51 -1.43 -2.09
N ILE A 380 15.66 -1.30 -1.43
CA ILE A 380 16.11 -0.06 -0.78
C ILE A 380 17.36 0.41 -1.51
N ASN A 381 17.24 1.53 -2.23
CA ASN A 381 18.32 2.06 -3.06
C ASN A 381 18.30 3.60 -3.10
N PRO A 382 19.08 4.30 -2.24
CA PRO A 382 20.13 3.75 -1.40
C PRO A 382 19.68 3.41 0.04
N PHE A 383 20.32 2.37 0.60
CA PHE A 383 20.45 2.14 2.04
C PHE A 383 21.65 2.94 2.54
N LEU A 384 21.41 3.95 3.37
CA LEU A 384 22.43 4.90 3.78
C LEU A 384 23.12 4.54 5.08
N LEU A 385 24.43 4.80 5.12
CA LEU A 385 25.14 5.15 6.36
C LEU A 385 25.35 6.67 6.37
N THR A 386 24.91 7.30 7.46
CA THR A 386 25.07 8.74 7.69
C THR A 386 26.32 9.03 8.52
N LYS A 387 26.84 10.26 8.44
CA LYS A 387 28.01 10.73 9.20
C LYS A 387 27.79 10.71 10.72
N ASP A 388 26.54 10.72 11.16
CA ASP A 388 26.12 10.58 12.55
C ASP A 388 25.76 9.12 12.92
N ASN A 389 26.26 8.15 12.15
CA ASN A 389 26.19 6.71 12.44
C ASN A 389 24.76 6.15 12.52
N ARG A 390 23.84 6.69 11.71
CA ARG A 390 22.51 6.11 11.50
C ARG A 390 22.44 5.36 10.18
N LEU A 391 21.71 4.24 10.21
CA LEU A 391 21.37 3.45 9.04
C LEU A 391 19.92 3.72 8.64
N ILE A 392 19.71 4.19 7.40
CA ILE A 392 18.42 4.74 6.95
C ILE A 392 18.08 4.23 5.56
N ALA A 393 16.81 3.86 5.34
CA ALA A 393 16.26 3.64 4.02
C ALA A 393 15.96 5.00 3.37
N LEU A 394 16.76 5.46 2.39
CA LEU A 394 16.54 6.78 1.77
C LEU A 394 15.49 6.74 0.66
N ASP A 395 15.52 5.66 -0.14
CA ASP A 395 14.53 5.45 -1.19
C ASP A 395 14.24 3.96 -1.34
N ALA A 396 12.98 3.64 -1.67
CA ALA A 396 12.51 2.27 -1.77
C ALA A 396 11.54 2.10 -2.91
N LYS A 397 11.58 0.90 -3.48
CA LYS A 397 10.57 0.38 -4.39
C LYS A 397 10.01 -0.91 -3.80
N VAL A 398 8.69 -0.98 -3.71
CA VAL A 398 8.00 -2.18 -3.24
C VAL A 398 6.99 -2.61 -4.30
N THR A 399 7.02 -3.88 -4.63
CA THR A 399 6.01 -4.52 -5.48
C THR A 399 5.27 -5.53 -4.62
N PHE A 400 3.95 -5.48 -4.63
CA PHE A 400 3.11 -6.42 -3.91
C PHE A 400 2.80 -7.66 -4.77
N ASP A 401 2.39 -8.75 -4.13
CA ASP A 401 1.74 -9.86 -4.82
C ASP A 401 0.24 -9.56 -4.97
N ASP A 402 -0.20 -9.34 -6.20
CA ASP A 402 -1.61 -9.07 -6.53
C ASP A 402 -2.54 -10.18 -6.02
N ASN A 403 -2.06 -11.43 -5.95
CA ASN A 403 -2.84 -12.56 -5.43
C ASN A 403 -3.08 -12.47 -3.91
N ALA A 404 -2.32 -11.65 -3.19
CA ALA A 404 -2.50 -11.41 -1.76
C ALA A 404 -3.42 -10.22 -1.46
N MET A 405 -3.87 -9.45 -2.46
CA MET A 405 -4.64 -8.22 -2.22
C MET A 405 -5.97 -8.45 -1.48
N TYR A 406 -6.57 -9.64 -1.62
CA TYR A 406 -7.81 -9.98 -0.92
C TYR A 406 -7.70 -9.89 0.62
N ARG A 407 -6.49 -10.07 1.17
CA ARG A 407 -6.18 -9.97 2.61
C ARG A 407 -5.55 -8.64 3.02
N HIS A 408 -5.21 -7.77 2.06
CA HIS A 408 -4.64 -6.42 2.26
C HIS A 408 -5.57 -5.33 1.73
N LYS A 409 -6.81 -5.29 2.26
CA LYS A 409 -7.84 -4.34 1.82
C LYS A 409 -7.43 -2.87 2.00
N ASP A 410 -6.49 -2.62 2.88
CA ASP A 410 -5.91 -1.32 3.18
C ASP A 410 -4.94 -0.81 2.11
N PHE A 411 -4.48 -1.66 1.18
CA PHE A 411 -3.67 -1.24 0.03
C PHE A 411 -4.54 -0.76 -1.15
N ALA A 412 -5.81 -1.16 -1.23
CA ALA A 412 -6.66 -0.74 -2.34
C ALA A 412 -6.78 0.80 -2.51
N PRO A 413 -6.92 1.60 -1.44
CA PRO A 413 -6.89 3.07 -1.55
C PRO A 413 -5.53 3.66 -1.90
N MET A 414 -4.46 2.85 -1.88
CA MET A 414 -3.09 3.26 -2.18
C MET A 414 -2.72 3.09 -3.66
N ARG A 415 -3.58 2.43 -4.46
CA ARG A 415 -3.38 2.28 -5.91
C ARG A 415 -3.48 3.64 -6.59
N ASP A 416 -2.41 4.04 -7.27
CA ASP A 416 -2.38 5.28 -8.06
C ASP A 416 -2.73 4.97 -9.51
N LEU A 417 -3.98 5.24 -9.88
CA LEU A 417 -4.48 5.03 -11.24
C LEU A 417 -3.89 6.04 -12.24
N ASP A 418 -3.26 7.12 -11.78
CA ASP A 418 -2.63 8.09 -12.68
C ASP A 418 -1.31 7.57 -13.29
N GLU A 419 -0.78 6.48 -12.74
CA GLU A 419 0.46 5.81 -13.14
C GLU A 419 0.21 4.56 -14.01
N GLU A 420 -1.06 4.30 -14.38
CA GLU A 420 -1.48 3.12 -15.14
C GLU A 420 -2.10 3.52 -16.48
N GLU A 421 -1.98 2.65 -17.49
CA GLU A 421 -2.59 2.88 -18.80
C GLU A 421 -4.13 2.86 -18.69
N PRO A 422 -4.85 3.89 -19.17
CA PRO A 422 -6.31 3.96 -19.08
C PRO A 422 -7.06 2.72 -19.55
N LEU A 423 -6.61 2.08 -20.64
CA LEU A 423 -7.25 0.86 -21.14
C LEU A 423 -7.01 -0.36 -20.24
N GLU A 424 -5.88 -0.43 -19.54
CA GLU A 424 -5.60 -1.48 -18.54
C GLU A 424 -6.47 -1.29 -17.30
N ILE A 425 -6.71 -0.05 -16.88
CA ILE A 425 -7.62 0.28 -15.78
C ILE A 425 -9.05 -0.18 -16.12
N GLU A 426 -9.55 0.16 -17.31
CA GLU A 426 -10.89 -0.27 -17.75
C GLU A 426 -10.99 -1.81 -17.84
N ALA A 427 -9.97 -2.48 -18.37
CA ALA A 427 -9.91 -3.94 -18.43
C ALA A 427 -10.01 -4.58 -17.04
N SER A 428 -9.29 -4.02 -16.05
CA SER A 428 -9.27 -4.55 -14.68
C SER A 428 -10.64 -4.56 -14.00
N LYS A 429 -11.59 -3.70 -14.41
CA LYS A 429 -12.96 -3.66 -13.87
C LYS A 429 -13.80 -4.90 -14.25
N PHE A 430 -13.36 -5.64 -15.27
CA PHE A 430 -14.05 -6.81 -15.81
C PHE A 430 -13.24 -8.10 -15.68
N ASP A 431 -12.21 -8.09 -14.82
CA ASP A 431 -11.27 -9.21 -14.65
C ASP A 431 -10.59 -9.63 -15.97
N LEU A 432 -10.31 -8.65 -16.83
CA LEU A 432 -9.59 -8.86 -18.09
C LEU A 432 -8.11 -8.49 -17.90
N ASN A 433 -7.20 -9.38 -18.29
CA ASN A 433 -5.77 -9.07 -18.30
C ASN A 433 -5.42 -8.45 -19.65
N TYR A 434 -5.34 -7.12 -19.70
CA TYR A 434 -4.99 -6.35 -20.89
C TYR A 434 -3.62 -5.70 -20.68
N ILE A 435 -2.77 -5.69 -21.71
CA ILE A 435 -1.54 -4.89 -21.74
C ILE A 435 -1.45 -4.23 -23.11
N LYS A 436 -1.26 -2.92 -23.13
CA LYS A 436 -1.13 -2.17 -24.39
C LYS A 436 0.26 -2.34 -25.02
N LEU A 437 0.31 -2.40 -26.35
CA LEU A 437 1.54 -2.45 -27.16
C LEU A 437 1.43 -1.42 -28.31
N ASP A 438 2.51 -1.22 -29.05
CA ASP A 438 2.60 -0.19 -30.09
C ASP A 438 2.07 -0.62 -31.48
N GLY A 439 1.49 -1.81 -31.59
CA GLY A 439 1.03 -2.36 -32.86
C GLY A 439 -0.33 -1.86 -33.33
N ASN A 440 -0.85 -2.51 -34.37
CA ASN A 440 -2.12 -2.16 -35.02
C ASN A 440 -3.09 -3.35 -35.18
N ILE A 441 -2.71 -4.55 -34.71
CA ILE A 441 -3.58 -5.73 -34.72
C ILE A 441 -4.01 -6.06 -33.28
N GLY A 442 -5.27 -5.81 -32.98
CA GLY A 442 -5.86 -6.14 -31.69
C GLY A 442 -5.97 -7.66 -31.52
N CYS A 443 -5.61 -8.18 -30.36
CA CYS A 443 -5.71 -9.61 -30.04
C CYS A 443 -6.74 -9.82 -28.92
N MET A 444 -7.65 -10.77 -29.07
CA MET A 444 -8.52 -11.26 -27.99
C MET A 444 -8.41 -12.78 -27.90
N VAL A 445 -7.92 -13.28 -26.78
CA VAL A 445 -7.56 -14.70 -26.61
C VAL A 445 -7.99 -15.20 -25.24
N ASN A 446 -8.27 -16.50 -25.13
CA ASN A 446 -8.47 -17.14 -23.82
C ASN A 446 -7.22 -17.95 -23.41
N GLY A 447 -6.65 -17.58 -22.26
CA GLY A 447 -5.44 -18.14 -21.67
C GLY A 447 -4.18 -17.37 -22.06
N ALA A 448 -3.44 -16.90 -21.04
CA ALA A 448 -2.22 -16.12 -21.20
C ALA A 448 -1.16 -16.75 -22.14
N GLY A 449 -0.97 -18.08 -22.07
CA GLY A 449 -0.04 -18.78 -22.95
C GLY A 449 -0.43 -18.70 -24.42
N LEU A 450 -1.71 -18.85 -24.74
CA LEU A 450 -2.22 -18.73 -26.10
C LEU A 450 -2.22 -17.27 -26.55
N ALA A 451 -2.48 -16.31 -25.65
CA ALA A 451 -2.42 -14.89 -25.96
C ALA A 451 -1.01 -14.48 -26.41
N MET A 452 0.03 -14.91 -25.67
CA MET A 452 1.43 -14.71 -26.06
C MET A 452 1.76 -15.38 -27.41
N ALA A 453 1.38 -16.64 -27.59
CA ALA A 453 1.61 -17.34 -28.86
C ALA A 453 0.89 -16.68 -30.06
N THR A 454 -0.27 -16.06 -29.83
CA THR A 454 -1.04 -15.35 -30.85
C THR A 454 -0.34 -14.06 -31.28
N MET A 455 0.19 -13.29 -30.33
CA MET A 455 1.01 -12.11 -30.63
C MET A 455 2.29 -12.50 -31.40
N ASP A 456 2.97 -13.56 -30.95
CA ASP A 456 4.18 -14.07 -31.60
C ASP A 456 3.90 -14.49 -33.04
N ILE A 457 2.81 -15.23 -33.30
CA ILE A 457 2.51 -15.68 -34.66
C ILE A 457 2.07 -14.54 -35.58
N ILE A 458 1.39 -13.50 -35.07
CA ILE A 458 1.15 -12.26 -35.83
C ILE A 458 2.46 -11.62 -36.25
N LYS A 459 3.40 -11.47 -35.30
CA LYS A 459 4.72 -10.89 -35.54
C LYS A 459 5.54 -11.72 -36.54
N LEU A 460 5.48 -13.05 -36.46
CA LEU A 460 6.13 -13.96 -37.41
C LEU A 460 5.61 -13.81 -38.85
N HIS A 461 4.35 -13.40 -39.02
CA HIS A 461 3.75 -13.11 -40.33
C HIS A 461 3.88 -11.64 -40.74
N GLY A 462 4.69 -10.85 -40.03
CA GLY A 462 4.99 -9.45 -40.38
C GLY A 462 3.97 -8.43 -39.88
N GLY A 463 3.03 -8.83 -39.03
CA GLY A 463 2.11 -7.91 -38.35
C GLY A 463 2.68 -7.34 -37.05
N GLU A 464 2.00 -6.33 -36.51
CA GLU A 464 2.34 -5.74 -35.22
C GLU A 464 1.17 -5.90 -34.23
N PRO A 465 1.29 -6.77 -33.20
CA PRO A 465 0.25 -6.90 -32.20
C PRO A 465 0.10 -5.60 -31.39
N ALA A 466 -1.13 -5.10 -31.29
CA ALA A 466 -1.46 -3.86 -30.57
C ALA A 466 -1.63 -4.07 -29.06
N ASN A 467 -1.83 -5.30 -28.62
CA ASN A 467 -2.05 -5.60 -27.22
C ASN A 467 -1.85 -7.09 -26.89
N PHE A 468 -1.67 -7.37 -25.61
CA PHE A 468 -2.02 -8.64 -24.98
C PHE A 468 -3.43 -8.52 -24.38
N LEU A 469 -4.27 -9.54 -24.54
CA LEU A 469 -5.56 -9.62 -23.85
C LEU A 469 -5.97 -11.07 -23.60
N ASP A 470 -6.05 -11.43 -22.33
CA ASP A 470 -6.59 -12.71 -21.87
C ASP A 470 -7.99 -12.50 -21.25
N VAL A 471 -9.01 -13.09 -21.88
CA VAL A 471 -10.41 -13.08 -21.40
C VAL A 471 -10.73 -14.20 -20.39
N GLY A 472 -9.75 -15.05 -20.08
CA GLY A 472 -9.86 -16.18 -19.17
C GLY A 472 -10.59 -17.40 -19.77
N GLY A 473 -10.59 -18.51 -19.03
CA GLY A 473 -11.16 -19.79 -19.51
C GLY A 473 -12.69 -19.84 -19.63
N GLY A 474 -13.41 -18.87 -19.05
CA GLY A 474 -14.87 -18.79 -19.02
C GLY A 474 -15.40 -17.54 -19.71
N ALA A 475 -15.09 -17.37 -21.00
CA ALA A 475 -15.47 -16.21 -21.80
C ALA A 475 -17.01 -16.10 -21.95
N SER A 476 -17.67 -15.43 -21.01
CA SER A 476 -19.08 -15.04 -21.10
C SER A 476 -19.29 -13.98 -22.19
N GLN A 477 -20.49 -13.88 -22.74
CA GLN A 477 -20.85 -12.86 -23.75
C GLN A 477 -20.51 -11.43 -23.30
N GLU A 478 -20.78 -11.08 -22.04
CA GLU A 478 -20.47 -9.75 -21.48
C GLU A 478 -18.97 -9.45 -21.50
N ARG A 479 -18.14 -10.39 -21.03
CA ARG A 479 -16.67 -10.28 -21.09
C ARG A 479 -16.14 -10.12 -22.51
N VAL A 480 -16.70 -10.86 -23.48
CA VAL A 480 -16.34 -10.73 -24.90
C VAL A 480 -16.69 -9.34 -25.44
N GLU A 481 -17.85 -8.80 -25.07
CA GLU A 481 -18.25 -7.46 -25.47
C GLU A 481 -17.32 -6.38 -24.88
N GLN A 482 -16.99 -6.48 -23.59
CA GLN A 482 -16.06 -5.53 -22.96
C GLN A 482 -14.65 -5.63 -23.52
N ALA A 483 -14.15 -6.85 -23.77
CA ALA A 483 -12.88 -7.09 -24.43
C ALA A 483 -12.82 -6.40 -25.80
N LEU A 484 -13.84 -6.59 -26.65
CA LEU A 484 -13.91 -5.91 -27.95
C LEU A 484 -14.02 -4.39 -27.80
N ARG A 485 -14.80 -3.89 -26.84
CA ARG A 485 -14.91 -2.45 -26.55
C ARG A 485 -13.55 -1.84 -26.20
N ILE A 486 -12.75 -2.52 -25.38
CA ILE A 486 -11.40 -2.08 -25.00
C ILE A 486 -10.48 -2.05 -26.23
N LEU A 487 -10.49 -3.11 -27.05
CA LEU A 487 -9.69 -3.15 -28.28
C LEU A 487 -10.04 -2.01 -29.25
N LEU A 488 -11.33 -1.70 -29.40
CA LEU A 488 -11.82 -0.67 -30.32
C LEU A 488 -11.62 0.76 -29.80
N ALA A 489 -11.38 0.91 -28.49
CA ALA A 489 -11.03 2.21 -27.92
C ALA A 489 -9.60 2.64 -28.30
N ASP A 490 -8.73 1.69 -28.68
CA ASP A 490 -7.42 1.99 -29.20
C ASP A 490 -7.48 2.37 -30.69
N THR A 491 -7.20 3.64 -31.00
CA THR A 491 -7.22 4.19 -32.35
C THR A 491 -6.16 3.59 -33.29
N ASN A 492 -5.12 2.95 -32.74
CA ASN A 492 -4.09 2.28 -33.53
C ASN A 492 -4.60 0.96 -34.15
N VAL A 493 -5.61 0.33 -33.54
CA VAL A 493 -6.13 -0.96 -33.99
C VAL A 493 -6.84 -0.81 -35.34
N LYS A 494 -6.38 -1.57 -36.34
CA LYS A 494 -6.92 -1.62 -37.72
C LYS A 494 -7.57 -2.95 -38.06
N ALA A 495 -7.22 -4.02 -37.36
CA ALA A 495 -7.86 -5.33 -37.45
C ALA A 495 -7.83 -6.03 -36.10
N VAL A 496 -8.75 -6.96 -35.87
CA VAL A 496 -8.77 -7.76 -34.63
C VAL A 496 -8.65 -9.24 -34.96
N LEU A 497 -7.78 -9.95 -34.25
CA LEU A 497 -7.75 -11.41 -34.19
C LEU A 497 -8.39 -11.91 -32.91
N VAL A 498 -9.54 -12.57 -33.05
CA VAL A 498 -10.17 -13.37 -32.00
C VAL A 498 -9.69 -14.81 -32.14
N ASN A 499 -8.86 -15.28 -31.21
CA ASN A 499 -8.36 -16.65 -31.21
C ASN A 499 -8.84 -17.37 -29.95
N ILE A 500 -9.85 -18.21 -30.09
CA ILE A 500 -10.45 -18.92 -28.95
C ILE A 500 -10.29 -20.42 -29.11
N PHE A 501 -9.60 -21.02 -28.14
CA PHE A 501 -9.55 -22.47 -27.99
C PHE A 501 -10.56 -22.91 -26.93
N GLY A 502 -11.69 -23.45 -27.38
CA GLY A 502 -12.78 -23.96 -26.57
C GLY A 502 -12.36 -25.20 -25.77
N GLY A 503 -12.03 -24.98 -24.50
CA GLY A 503 -11.87 -26.04 -23.52
C GLY A 503 -13.23 -26.47 -22.96
N ILE A 504 -13.65 -25.85 -21.85
CA ILE A 504 -14.94 -26.13 -21.19
C ILE A 504 -16.10 -25.39 -21.89
N VAL A 505 -15.81 -24.30 -22.61
CA VAL A 505 -16.82 -23.47 -23.29
C VAL A 505 -17.00 -23.94 -24.73
N ARG A 506 -18.26 -24.09 -25.15
CA ARG A 506 -18.62 -24.40 -26.54
C ARG A 506 -18.36 -23.20 -27.45
N THR A 507 -17.66 -23.44 -28.56
CA THR A 507 -17.29 -22.38 -29.51
C THR A 507 -18.50 -21.71 -30.16
N ASP A 508 -19.62 -22.42 -30.36
CA ASP A 508 -20.84 -21.83 -30.90
C ASP A 508 -21.48 -20.78 -29.98
N MET A 509 -21.30 -20.90 -28.67
CA MET A 509 -21.71 -19.85 -27.73
C MET A 509 -20.81 -18.63 -27.80
N VAL A 510 -19.50 -18.83 -27.90
CA VAL A 510 -18.53 -17.74 -28.07
C VAL A 510 -18.78 -17.00 -29.38
N ALA A 511 -18.98 -17.73 -30.47
CA ALA A 511 -19.30 -17.15 -31.79
C ALA A 511 -20.54 -16.24 -31.73
N ARG A 512 -21.62 -16.70 -31.08
CA ARG A 512 -22.81 -15.87 -30.86
C ARG A 512 -22.51 -14.63 -30.01
N GLY A 513 -21.66 -14.76 -28.99
CA GLY A 513 -21.20 -13.63 -28.18
C GLY A 513 -20.42 -12.59 -29.00
N VAL A 514 -19.48 -13.03 -29.84
CA VAL A 514 -18.72 -12.17 -30.75
C VAL A 514 -19.63 -11.46 -31.75
N VAL A 515 -20.59 -12.17 -32.36
CA VAL A 515 -21.56 -11.57 -33.29
C VAL A 515 -22.47 -10.57 -32.60
N ALA A 516 -22.94 -10.88 -31.38
CA ALA A 516 -23.77 -9.95 -30.61
C ALA A 516 -23.00 -8.68 -30.24
N ALA A 517 -21.77 -8.84 -29.72
CA ALA A 517 -20.88 -7.71 -29.42
C ALA A 517 -20.58 -6.89 -30.68
N GLY A 518 -20.31 -7.56 -31.80
CA GLY A 518 -20.09 -6.92 -33.10
C GLY A 518 -21.22 -6.01 -33.54
N LYS A 519 -22.47 -6.47 -33.38
CA LYS A 519 -23.68 -5.69 -33.69
C LYS A 519 -23.90 -4.56 -32.70
N ASN A 520 -23.71 -4.80 -31.40
CA ASN A 520 -23.91 -3.79 -30.35
C ASN A 520 -22.89 -2.64 -30.46
N LEU A 521 -21.65 -2.94 -30.82
CA LEU A 521 -20.55 -1.98 -30.90
C LEU A 521 -20.40 -1.34 -32.28
N ASN A 522 -21.19 -1.76 -33.28
CA ASN A 522 -21.08 -1.30 -34.67
C ASN A 522 -19.64 -1.40 -35.22
N ILE A 523 -19.02 -2.58 -35.09
CA ILE A 523 -17.63 -2.80 -35.49
C ILE A 523 -17.47 -2.60 -37.00
N SER A 524 -16.60 -1.66 -37.39
CA SER A 524 -16.30 -1.31 -38.79
C SER A 524 -14.97 -1.86 -39.29
N ILE A 525 -14.06 -2.26 -38.39
CA ILE A 525 -12.77 -2.87 -38.73
C ILE A 525 -12.91 -4.39 -38.96
N PRO A 526 -12.06 -5.00 -39.80
CA PRO A 526 -12.10 -6.45 -40.02
C PRO A 526 -11.76 -7.22 -38.75
N VAL A 527 -12.54 -8.29 -38.51
CA VAL A 527 -12.31 -9.20 -37.38
C VAL A 527 -12.06 -10.60 -37.95
N VAL A 528 -10.87 -11.12 -37.72
CA VAL A 528 -10.53 -12.52 -38.00
C VAL A 528 -10.87 -13.34 -36.77
N VAL A 529 -11.68 -14.38 -36.95
CA VAL A 529 -12.12 -15.27 -35.87
C VAL A 529 -11.61 -16.67 -36.15
N ARG A 530 -10.81 -17.18 -35.20
CA ARG A 530 -10.35 -18.56 -35.16
C ARG A 530 -10.93 -19.23 -33.92
N LEU A 531 -11.71 -20.28 -34.15
CA LEU A 531 -12.32 -21.11 -33.10
C LEU A 531 -11.74 -22.52 -33.18
N GLU A 532 -11.57 -23.16 -32.03
CA GLU A 532 -11.29 -24.61 -31.93
C GLU A 532 -12.03 -25.22 -30.77
N GLY A 533 -12.26 -26.54 -30.83
CA GLY A 533 -12.85 -27.30 -29.73
C GLY A 533 -14.28 -27.70 -30.03
N THR A 534 -15.11 -27.85 -28.99
CA THR A 534 -16.47 -28.36 -29.14
C THR A 534 -17.33 -27.42 -29.98
N ASN A 535 -18.05 -27.99 -30.97
CA ASN A 535 -18.95 -27.31 -31.90
C ASN A 535 -18.31 -26.26 -32.82
N VAL A 536 -17.02 -26.43 -33.15
CA VAL A 536 -16.28 -25.48 -34.02
C VAL A 536 -16.98 -25.25 -35.36
N GLU A 537 -17.53 -26.29 -35.98
CA GLU A 537 -18.26 -26.20 -37.24
C GLU A 537 -19.48 -25.26 -37.13
N GLU A 538 -20.24 -25.41 -36.04
CA GLU A 538 -21.39 -24.55 -35.77
C GLU A 538 -20.97 -23.12 -35.42
N GLY A 539 -19.89 -22.95 -34.65
CA GLY A 539 -19.33 -21.63 -34.35
C GLY A 539 -18.90 -20.90 -35.62
N ASN A 540 -18.19 -21.58 -36.51
CA ASN A 540 -17.76 -21.03 -37.81
C ASN A 540 -18.95 -20.67 -38.68
N ARG A 541 -20.02 -21.50 -38.69
CA ARG A 541 -21.28 -21.19 -39.38
C ARG A 541 -21.93 -19.92 -38.84
N VAL A 542 -22.03 -19.77 -37.52
CA VAL A 542 -22.58 -18.56 -36.87
C VAL A 542 -21.81 -17.29 -37.26
N ILE A 543 -20.47 -17.36 -37.33
CA ILE A 543 -19.64 -16.23 -37.77
C ILE A 543 -19.89 -15.92 -39.26
N ALA A 544 -19.86 -16.92 -40.13
CA ALA A 544 -20.00 -16.75 -41.57
C ALA A 544 -21.40 -16.22 -41.98
N GLU A 545 -22.45 -16.65 -41.29
CA GLU A 545 -23.84 -16.24 -41.57
C GLU A 545 -24.24 -14.93 -40.87
N SER A 546 -23.31 -14.30 -40.13
CA SER A 546 -23.61 -13.12 -39.28
C SER A 546 -23.98 -11.86 -40.06
N GLY A 547 -23.59 -11.78 -41.34
CA GLY A 547 -23.71 -10.58 -42.19
C GLY A 547 -22.69 -9.48 -41.84
N MET A 548 -21.72 -9.77 -40.98
CA MET A 548 -20.65 -8.85 -40.59
C MET A 548 -19.37 -9.12 -41.39
N SER A 549 -18.44 -8.15 -41.40
CA SER A 549 -17.10 -8.28 -41.99
C SER A 549 -16.16 -9.18 -41.16
N PHE A 550 -16.65 -10.35 -40.76
CA PHE A 550 -15.90 -11.33 -39.98
C PHE A 550 -15.32 -12.41 -40.89
N ILE A 551 -14.05 -12.72 -40.68
CA ILE A 551 -13.29 -13.67 -41.50
C ILE A 551 -13.03 -14.91 -40.64
N VAL A 552 -13.53 -16.07 -41.08
CA VAL A 552 -13.23 -17.34 -40.41
C VAL A 552 -11.83 -17.81 -40.79
N ALA A 553 -11.04 -18.22 -39.80
CA ALA A 553 -9.72 -18.81 -39.98
C ALA A 553 -9.63 -20.25 -39.46
N ASN A 554 -8.87 -21.07 -40.18
CA ASN A 554 -8.67 -22.50 -39.94
C ASN A 554 -7.24 -22.74 -39.43
N GLY A 555 -7.08 -22.70 -38.10
CA GLY A 555 -5.77 -22.82 -37.44
C GLY A 555 -5.07 -21.48 -37.25
N MET A 556 -3.98 -21.48 -36.47
CA MET A 556 -3.32 -20.25 -36.05
C MET A 556 -2.57 -19.53 -37.17
N SER A 557 -1.88 -20.27 -38.06
CA SER A 557 -1.12 -19.65 -39.16
C SER A 557 -2.04 -18.92 -40.14
N ASP A 558 -3.12 -19.58 -40.57
CA ASP A 558 -4.15 -18.98 -41.43
C ASP A 558 -4.78 -17.74 -40.78
N ALA A 559 -5.03 -17.79 -39.47
CA ALA A 559 -5.57 -16.64 -38.74
C ALA A 559 -4.61 -15.44 -38.72
N ALA A 560 -3.31 -15.71 -38.52
CA ALA A 560 -2.27 -14.69 -38.55
C ALA A 560 -2.12 -14.06 -39.95
N GLU A 561 -2.01 -14.89 -41.00
CA GLU A 561 -1.92 -14.41 -42.39
C GLU A 561 -3.12 -13.53 -42.76
N LYS A 562 -4.33 -13.98 -42.43
CA LYS A 562 -5.56 -13.24 -42.70
C LYS A 562 -5.64 -11.92 -41.96
N VAL A 563 -5.28 -11.88 -40.67
CA VAL A 563 -5.41 -10.64 -39.89
C VAL A 563 -4.34 -9.62 -40.30
N VAL A 564 -3.14 -10.08 -40.65
CA VAL A 564 -2.08 -9.20 -41.18
C VAL A 564 -2.52 -8.61 -42.52
N ALA A 565 -3.04 -9.42 -43.43
CA ALA A 565 -3.58 -8.93 -44.70
C ALA A 565 -4.72 -7.91 -44.47
N ALA A 566 -5.66 -8.23 -43.58
CA ALA A 566 -6.79 -7.37 -43.27
C ALA A 566 -6.40 -6.03 -42.61
N ALA A 567 -5.28 -5.99 -41.88
CA ALA A 567 -4.77 -4.76 -41.26
C ALA A 567 -4.13 -3.80 -42.27
N ILE A 568 -3.66 -4.30 -43.41
CA ILE A 568 -3.02 -3.51 -44.47
C ILE A 568 -4.06 -2.87 -45.41
N GLY A 569 -5.23 -3.49 -45.56
CA GLY A 569 -6.32 -3.05 -46.44
C GLY A 569 -6.52 -4.03 -47.59
#